data_AF-A0A520D722-F1
#
_entry.id   AF-A0A520D722-F1
#
_cell.length_a   1.000
_cell.length_b   1.000
_cell.length_c   1.000
_cell.angle_alpha   90.00
_cell.angle_beta   90.00
_cell.angle_gamma   90.00
#
_symmetry.space_group_name_H-M   'P 1'
#
loop_
_entity.id
_entity.type
_entity.pdbx_description
1 polymer ?
#
loop_
_entity_poly.entity_id
_entity_poly.type
_entity_poly.pdbx_seq_one_letter_code
_entity_poly.pdbx_strand_id
1 'polypeptide(L)'
;MLATKGPLKAPSLQPAMVLAWALAMAIATGFAQLVTEKPAWRFDSAVHLTSVAAVATGIGWTLFQLALHRGTRREFRRWALACAAMAVLGSIEATDWLVGTGLILDDWLLDLPLWLAATAMLRTVLRRGRERPGALRMWRLGMALQFVFIVCDLLQGKSWHAWFVPADGFASMAEWSELLAIESYVVALVLTGRSAAADAAGMRRTTLAVGAETRRIYEQAHLFRKAIYPPVRWAFWPGVRGALTVVASIGLVAVVGPVVRRASGRSLRAQLGDLLALGLAQGFDPPAYYFQELYRPGGRAEAAHYLTRGETKNGLLHVLNSMRSSPDGPREMKDKVLFAACCRREGLPVPPTLLEGGGSDAAWRQAPREAFDRDLFCKLRSGRGARGALMFRRIAPARYLAPEGDEVDLDTVLARLRTLGRAAPLIVQPRLRNHPELADLADLSLVTVRVLTCLDADGRPVVTHALLRILSKLETGWDRKDEYGVPIDLDDGRLGAMASDRLSSCALRFSHHPVTGDAVEGRVLKTWPAISQLALAAHRAFSHRIVVGWDIAMTDEGPVLLEGNVNLDIMFPQRVYRQGIGRSPLGPLLQHHLATLARNHDVD
;
A
#
# COMPACT_ATOMS: atom_id res chain seq x y z
N MET A 1 -24.03 -11.67 -27.31
CA MET A 1 -22.81 -11.34 -28.06
C MET A 1 -22.63 -9.83 -28.00
N LEU A 2 -21.84 -9.35 -27.04
CA LEU A 2 -21.15 -8.04 -26.98
C LEU A 2 -20.51 -7.94 -25.59
N ALA A 3 -19.19 -8.10 -25.57
CA ALA A 3 -18.36 -8.14 -24.39
C ALA A 3 -18.07 -6.72 -23.87
N THR A 4 -18.41 -6.44 -22.62
CA THR A 4 -18.00 -5.20 -21.94
C THR A 4 -16.76 -5.47 -21.09
N LYS A 5 -15.63 -4.98 -21.61
CA LYS A 5 -14.27 -5.03 -21.08
C LYS A 5 -14.18 -4.43 -19.66
N GLY A 6 -13.40 -5.10 -18.80
CA GLY A 6 -13.12 -4.68 -17.43
C GLY A 6 -12.32 -3.36 -17.32
N PRO A 7 -12.19 -2.80 -16.11
CA PRO A 7 -11.55 -1.51 -15.91
C PRO A 7 -10.04 -1.58 -16.20
N LEU A 8 -9.58 -0.57 -16.95
CA LEU A 8 -8.20 -0.38 -17.37
C LEU A 8 -7.28 -0.22 -16.15
N LYS A 9 -6.31 -1.13 -16.02
CA LYS A 9 -5.08 -0.92 -15.24
C LYS A 9 -4.53 0.47 -15.62
N ALA A 10 -4.30 1.35 -14.65
CA ALA A 10 -3.44 2.51 -14.89
C ALA A 10 -2.09 1.95 -15.36
N PRO A 11 -1.67 2.20 -16.61
CA PRO A 11 -0.54 1.50 -17.17
C PRO A 11 0.70 1.92 -16.41
N SER A 12 1.35 0.96 -15.73
CA SER A 12 2.80 1.02 -15.71
C SER A 12 3.21 1.08 -17.17
N LEU A 13 3.96 2.12 -17.58
CA LEU A 13 4.50 2.23 -18.94
C LEU A 13 5.39 1.01 -19.15
N GLN A 14 4.80 -0.09 -19.66
CA GLN A 14 5.51 -1.32 -19.89
C GLN A 14 6.56 -1.02 -20.95
N PRO A 15 7.80 -1.50 -20.82
CA PRO A 15 8.82 -1.26 -21.83
C PRO A 15 8.36 -1.61 -23.26
N ALA A 16 7.55 -2.66 -23.39
CA ALA A 16 6.93 -3.04 -24.67
C ALA A 16 5.97 -1.97 -25.22
N MET A 17 5.20 -1.30 -24.36
CA MET A 17 4.28 -0.24 -24.77
C MET A 17 5.04 1.04 -25.16
N VAL A 18 6.10 1.39 -24.44
CA VAL A 18 6.97 2.53 -24.81
C VAL A 18 7.62 2.28 -26.17
N LEU A 19 8.14 1.07 -26.38
CA LEU A 19 8.73 0.66 -27.67
C LEU A 19 7.69 0.61 -28.80
N ALA A 20 6.46 0.17 -28.51
CA ALA A 20 5.38 0.16 -29.50
C ALA A 20 4.96 1.58 -29.91
N TRP A 21 4.93 2.52 -28.97
CA TRP A 21 4.66 3.93 -29.26
C TRP A 21 5.76 4.56 -30.11
N ALA A 22 7.03 4.32 -29.78
CA ALA A 22 8.15 4.78 -30.59
C ALA A 22 8.09 4.21 -32.01
N LEU A 23 7.82 2.90 -32.14
CA LEU A 23 7.67 2.26 -33.46
C LEU A 23 6.48 2.83 -34.25
N ALA A 24 5.35 3.09 -33.59
CA ALA A 24 4.19 3.70 -34.23
C ALA A 24 4.48 5.12 -34.72
N MET A 25 5.25 5.91 -33.95
CA MET A 25 5.68 7.25 -34.35
C MET A 25 6.61 7.20 -35.56
N ALA A 26 7.59 6.29 -35.58
CA ALA A 26 8.48 6.10 -36.72
C ALA A 26 7.72 5.68 -37.99
N ILE A 27 6.75 4.76 -37.89
CA ILE A 27 5.90 4.35 -39.01
C ILE A 27 5.03 5.51 -39.52
N ALA A 28 4.41 6.27 -38.61
CA ALA A 28 3.60 7.43 -38.97
C ALA A 28 4.44 8.51 -39.67
N THR A 29 5.66 8.73 -39.19
CA THR A 29 6.63 9.64 -39.81
C THR A 29 7.01 9.16 -41.20
N GLY A 30 7.28 7.86 -41.38
CA GLY A 30 7.57 7.28 -42.69
C GLY A 30 6.42 7.43 -43.67
N PHE A 31 5.19 7.21 -43.22
CA PHE A 31 4.00 7.43 -44.04
C PHE A 31 3.82 8.90 -44.42
N ALA A 32 3.95 9.83 -43.46
CA ALA A 32 3.88 11.26 -43.72
C ALA A 32 4.98 11.73 -44.67
N GLN A 33 6.20 11.18 -44.56
CA GLN A 33 7.30 11.47 -45.46
C GLN A 33 7.02 11.00 -46.89
N LEU A 34 6.40 9.83 -47.05
CA LEU A 34 6.00 9.30 -48.36
C LEU A 34 4.89 10.14 -49.01
N VAL A 35 3.93 10.64 -48.21
CA VAL A 35 2.78 11.41 -48.72
C VAL A 35 3.15 12.84 -49.07
N THR A 36 4.10 13.44 -48.35
CA THR A 36 4.44 14.86 -48.54
C THR A 36 5.34 15.12 -49.75
N GLU A 37 5.95 14.07 -50.33
CA GLU A 37 6.93 14.14 -51.45
C GLU A 37 8.09 15.12 -51.22
N LYS A 38 8.29 15.57 -49.97
CA LYS A 38 9.40 16.44 -49.59
C LYS A 38 10.65 15.57 -49.36
N PRO A 39 11.85 16.08 -49.62
CA PRO A 39 13.07 15.43 -49.16
C PRO A 39 13.13 15.41 -47.62
N ALA A 40 13.72 14.37 -47.03
CA ALA A 40 13.80 14.25 -45.57
C ALA A 40 14.64 15.35 -44.91
N TRP A 41 15.70 15.80 -45.60
CA TRP A 41 16.61 16.89 -45.19
C TRP A 41 16.01 18.30 -45.25
N ARG A 42 14.75 18.42 -45.69
CA ARG A 42 14.07 19.71 -45.70
C ARG A 42 13.52 20.00 -44.30
N PHE A 43 13.73 21.21 -43.79
CA PHE A 43 13.31 21.62 -42.43
C PHE A 43 11.79 21.53 -42.16
N ASP A 44 10.94 21.44 -43.19
CA ASP A 44 9.49 21.26 -43.08
C ASP A 44 9.03 19.85 -43.50
N SER A 45 9.97 18.89 -43.50
CA SER A 45 9.72 17.47 -43.71
C SER A 45 9.04 16.83 -42.49
N ALA A 46 8.44 15.66 -42.70
CA ALA A 46 7.87 14.91 -41.59
C ALA A 46 8.96 14.44 -40.61
N VAL A 47 10.15 14.10 -41.11
CA VAL A 47 11.29 13.64 -40.29
C VAL A 47 11.73 14.73 -39.31
N HIS A 48 12.00 15.94 -39.80
CA HIS A 48 12.45 17.05 -38.97
C HIS A 48 11.39 17.46 -37.93
N LEU A 49 10.11 17.56 -38.34
CA LEU A 49 9.02 17.88 -37.40
C LEU A 49 8.88 16.82 -36.30
N THR A 50 9.08 15.54 -36.62
CA THR A 50 9.09 14.47 -35.62
C THR A 50 10.31 14.56 -34.70
N SER A 51 11.49 14.93 -35.21
CA SER A 51 12.69 15.13 -34.37
C SER A 51 12.46 16.20 -33.30
N VAL A 52 11.93 17.37 -33.71
CA VAL A 52 11.54 18.45 -32.79
C VAL A 52 10.50 17.97 -31.75
N ALA A 53 9.49 17.22 -32.19
CA ALA A 53 8.49 16.64 -31.27
C ALA A 53 9.09 15.61 -30.30
N ALA A 54 10.05 14.80 -30.74
CA ALA A 54 10.75 13.83 -29.91
C ALA A 54 11.58 14.55 -28.82
N VAL A 55 12.33 15.59 -29.18
CA VAL A 55 13.06 16.43 -28.22
C VAL A 55 12.11 17.07 -27.21
N ALA A 56 11.03 17.70 -27.67
CA ALA A 56 10.04 18.32 -26.79
C ALA A 56 9.43 17.31 -25.80
N THR A 57 9.17 16.08 -26.27
CA THR A 57 8.70 14.98 -25.43
C THR A 57 9.73 14.60 -24.37
N GLY A 58 11.01 14.51 -24.73
CA GLY A 58 12.10 14.25 -23.78
C GLY A 58 12.25 15.36 -22.73
N ILE A 59 12.17 16.62 -23.13
CA ILE A 59 12.17 17.77 -22.21
C ILE A 59 10.98 17.70 -21.26
N GLY A 60 9.76 17.53 -21.79
CA GLY A 60 8.54 17.41 -20.99
C GLY A 60 8.63 16.26 -19.97
N TRP A 61 9.16 15.11 -20.38
CA TRP A 61 9.37 13.98 -19.49
C TRP A 61 10.39 14.28 -18.38
N THR A 62 11.53 14.89 -18.69
CA THR A 62 12.56 15.22 -17.69
C THR A 62 12.11 16.30 -16.71
N LEU A 63 11.32 17.29 -17.16
CA LEU A 63 10.67 18.28 -16.30
C LEU A 63 9.64 17.65 -15.35
N PHE A 64 8.85 16.68 -15.85
CA PHE A 64 7.96 15.89 -15.01
C PHE A 64 8.72 15.13 -13.92
N GLN A 65 9.84 14.47 -14.27
CA GLN A 65 10.69 13.78 -13.30
C GLN A 65 11.34 14.74 -12.28
N LEU A 66 11.73 15.95 -12.71
CA LEU A 66 12.21 17.00 -11.82
C LEU A 66 11.15 17.42 -10.80
N ALA A 67 9.90 17.59 -11.24
CA ALA A 67 8.77 17.90 -10.36
C ALA A 67 8.51 16.78 -9.34
N LEU A 68 8.58 15.51 -9.77
CA LEU A 68 8.45 14.35 -8.88
C LEU A 68 9.56 14.25 -7.83
N HIS A 69 10.79 14.64 -8.19
CA HIS A 69 11.97 14.44 -7.35
C HIS A 69 12.47 15.70 -6.62
N ARG A 70 11.65 16.75 -6.50
CA ARG A 70 12.00 18.00 -5.79
C ARG A 70 12.51 17.78 -4.35
N GLY A 71 12.02 16.75 -3.67
CA GLY A 71 12.43 16.40 -2.29
C GLY A 71 13.77 15.64 -2.18
N THR A 72 14.35 15.16 -3.28
CA THR A 72 15.55 14.31 -3.25
C THR A 72 16.70 14.96 -4.01
N ARG A 73 17.63 15.64 -3.32
CA ARG A 73 18.76 16.37 -3.96
C ARG A 73 19.52 15.53 -5.00
N ARG A 74 19.70 14.23 -4.75
CA ARG A 74 20.40 13.31 -5.66
C ARG A 74 19.62 13.07 -6.96
N GLU A 75 18.35 12.70 -6.89
CA GLU A 75 17.53 12.44 -8.07
C GLU A 75 17.17 13.74 -8.79
N PHE A 76 16.98 14.84 -8.07
CA PHE A 76 16.79 16.16 -8.67
C PHE A 76 17.98 16.55 -9.56
N ARG A 77 19.22 16.45 -9.04
CA ARG A 77 20.44 16.73 -9.85
C ARG A 77 20.57 15.80 -11.05
N ARG A 78 20.14 14.54 -10.90
CA ARG A 78 20.16 13.55 -11.98
C ARG A 78 19.19 13.92 -13.10
N TRP A 79 17.95 14.28 -12.78
CA TRP A 79 16.96 14.68 -13.78
C TRP A 79 17.21 16.09 -14.33
N ALA A 80 17.88 16.96 -13.56
CA ALA A 80 18.38 18.23 -14.07
C ALA A 80 19.43 18.02 -15.16
N LEU A 81 20.35 17.07 -14.96
CA LEU A 81 21.34 16.70 -15.97
C LEU A 81 20.68 16.08 -17.22
N ALA A 82 19.63 15.28 -17.05
CA ALA A 82 18.85 14.73 -18.17
C ALA A 82 18.12 15.82 -18.96
N CYS A 83 17.50 16.77 -18.25
CA CYS A 83 16.83 17.92 -18.87
C CYS A 83 17.83 18.79 -19.63
N ALA A 84 19.01 19.02 -19.06
CA ALA A 84 20.09 19.75 -19.74
C ALA A 84 20.57 19.01 -20.99
N ALA A 85 20.69 17.67 -20.97
CA ALA A 85 21.07 16.90 -22.15
C ALA A 85 20.03 17.01 -23.27
N MET A 86 18.73 16.96 -22.93
CA MET A 86 17.66 17.15 -23.92
C MET A 86 17.60 18.59 -24.45
N ALA A 87 17.92 19.59 -23.61
CA ALA A 87 18.02 20.97 -24.05
C ALA A 87 19.18 21.19 -25.04
N VAL A 88 20.31 20.49 -24.84
CA VAL A 88 21.43 20.49 -25.81
C VAL A 88 21.00 19.89 -27.16
N LEU A 89 20.28 18.76 -27.16
CA LEU A 89 19.72 18.22 -28.41
C LEU A 89 18.74 19.19 -29.06
N GLY A 90 17.90 19.86 -28.27
CA GLY A 90 16.99 20.88 -28.79
C GLY A 90 17.66 22.13 -29.33
N SER A 91 18.86 22.48 -28.86
CA SER A 91 19.64 23.58 -29.46
C SER A 91 20.24 23.20 -30.82
N ILE A 92 20.55 21.93 -31.04
CA ILE A 92 21.04 21.44 -32.34
C ILE A 92 19.90 21.56 -33.37
N GLU A 93 18.74 20.98 -33.07
CA GLU A 93 17.53 21.11 -33.91
C GLU A 93 17.13 22.56 -34.20
N ALA A 94 17.26 23.44 -33.19
CA ALA A 94 16.99 24.86 -33.37
C ALA A 94 18.01 25.54 -34.30
N THR A 95 19.26 25.07 -34.30
CA THR A 95 20.33 25.57 -35.18
C THR A 95 20.07 25.14 -36.62
N ASP A 96 19.69 23.87 -36.85
CA ASP A 96 19.30 23.38 -38.18
C ASP A 96 18.12 24.15 -38.76
N TRP A 97 17.14 24.49 -37.91
CA TRP A 97 16.02 25.35 -38.32
C TRP A 97 16.45 26.77 -38.69
N LEU A 98 17.38 27.37 -37.94
CA LEU A 98 17.92 28.71 -38.22
C LEU A 98 18.78 28.73 -39.50
N VAL A 99 19.54 27.68 -39.76
CA VAL A 99 20.30 27.50 -41.01
C VAL A 99 19.35 27.29 -42.18
N GLY A 100 18.34 26.42 -42.04
CA GLY A 100 17.34 26.13 -43.07
C GLY A 100 16.46 27.33 -43.45
N THR A 101 16.29 28.30 -42.54
CA THR A 101 15.60 29.58 -42.80
C THR A 101 16.53 30.68 -43.32
N GLY A 102 17.83 30.42 -43.43
CA GLY A 102 18.85 31.36 -43.93
C GLY A 102 19.22 32.46 -42.93
N LEU A 103 18.92 32.27 -41.64
CA LEU A 103 19.21 33.25 -40.58
C LEU A 103 20.66 33.18 -40.10
N ILE A 104 21.31 32.02 -40.23
CA ILE A 104 22.71 31.78 -39.80
C ILE A 104 23.41 30.91 -40.87
N LEU A 105 24.72 31.07 -41.03
CA LEU A 105 25.55 30.21 -41.89
C LEU A 105 25.78 28.85 -41.21
N ASP A 106 25.73 27.78 -42.00
CA ASP A 106 25.97 26.41 -41.57
C ASP A 106 27.39 26.24 -40.99
N ASP A 107 27.48 25.80 -39.73
CA ASP A 107 28.73 25.54 -39.03
C ASP A 107 28.65 24.19 -38.28
N TRP A 108 28.51 23.11 -39.05
CA TRP A 108 28.52 21.69 -38.64
C TRP A 108 29.59 21.31 -37.59
N LEU A 109 30.66 22.09 -37.47
CA LEU A 109 31.74 21.90 -36.49
C LEU A 109 31.26 22.08 -35.03
N LEU A 110 30.14 22.78 -34.80
CA LEU A 110 29.56 22.99 -33.48
C LEU A 110 28.66 21.84 -32.99
N ASP A 111 28.04 21.08 -33.90
CA ASP A 111 27.03 20.08 -33.53
C ASP A 111 27.66 18.80 -32.97
N LEU A 112 28.80 18.37 -33.52
CA LEU A 112 29.50 17.17 -33.07
C LEU A 112 29.89 17.21 -31.57
N PRO A 113 30.51 18.29 -31.05
CA PRO A 113 30.74 18.44 -29.61
C PRO A 113 29.47 18.40 -28.75
N LEU A 114 28.38 19.02 -29.22
CA LEU A 114 27.10 19.09 -28.51
C LEU A 114 26.43 17.71 -28.43
N TRP A 115 26.43 16.98 -29.54
CA TRP A 115 25.97 15.60 -29.65
C TRP A 115 26.75 14.65 -28.72
N LEU A 116 28.08 14.77 -28.68
CA LEU A 116 28.92 14.00 -27.76
C LEU A 116 28.64 14.36 -26.29
N ALA A 117 28.45 15.64 -25.99
CA ALA A 117 28.11 16.12 -24.66
C ALA A 117 26.76 15.56 -24.20
N ALA A 118 25.71 15.66 -25.02
CA ALA A 118 24.38 15.13 -24.72
C ALA A 118 24.43 13.63 -24.43
N THR A 119 25.11 12.84 -25.27
CA THR A 119 25.24 11.39 -25.10
C THR A 119 26.01 11.01 -23.83
N ALA A 120 27.07 11.75 -23.49
CA ALA A 120 27.83 11.56 -22.26
C ALA A 120 27.02 11.93 -21.00
N MET A 121 26.25 13.01 -21.06
CA MET A 121 25.34 13.43 -19.99
C MET A 121 24.26 12.37 -19.77
N LEU A 122 23.62 11.89 -20.83
CA LEU A 122 22.64 10.80 -20.77
C LEU A 122 23.25 9.51 -20.21
N ARG A 123 24.48 9.14 -20.61
CA ARG A 123 25.16 7.98 -20.00
C ARG A 123 25.37 8.15 -18.51
N THR A 124 25.71 9.35 -18.06
CA THR A 124 25.88 9.69 -16.64
C THR A 124 24.56 9.58 -15.88
N VAL A 125 23.46 10.03 -16.48
CA VAL A 125 22.09 9.87 -15.95
C VAL A 125 21.74 8.38 -15.81
N LEU A 126 22.12 7.55 -16.79
CA LEU A 126 21.83 6.12 -16.80
C LEU A 126 22.71 5.33 -15.81
N ARG A 127 24.00 5.68 -15.64
CA ARG A 127 24.92 5.05 -14.68
C ARG A 127 24.52 5.26 -13.22
N ARG A 128 23.90 6.39 -12.90
CA ARG A 128 23.64 6.81 -11.51
C ARG A 128 22.35 6.25 -10.88
N GLY A 129 21.56 5.48 -11.64
CA GLY A 129 20.36 4.78 -11.15
C GLY A 129 20.48 3.26 -11.16
N ARG A 130 19.44 2.54 -10.69
CA ARG A 130 19.34 1.07 -10.86
C ARG A 130 19.29 0.75 -12.36
N GLU A 131 20.41 0.28 -12.91
CA GLU A 131 20.55 0.05 -14.35
C GLU A 131 19.44 -0.88 -14.86
N ARG A 132 18.59 -0.39 -15.76
CA ARG A 132 17.62 -1.20 -16.49
C ARG A 132 18.28 -1.64 -17.80
N PRO A 133 18.45 -2.95 -18.06
CA PRO A 133 19.09 -3.44 -19.30
C PRO A 133 18.42 -2.94 -20.58
N GLY A 134 17.12 -2.62 -20.54
CA GLY A 134 16.41 -2.00 -21.67
C GLY A 134 16.87 -0.57 -21.96
N ALA A 135 16.98 0.28 -20.93
CA ALA A 135 17.39 1.68 -21.11
C ALA A 135 18.84 1.79 -21.63
N LEU A 136 19.73 0.93 -21.14
CA LEU A 136 21.12 0.90 -21.63
C LEU A 136 21.21 0.43 -23.10
N ARG A 137 20.38 -0.53 -23.51
CA ARG A 137 20.30 -0.97 -24.90
C ARG A 137 19.82 0.13 -25.82
N MET A 138 18.79 0.88 -25.41
CA MET A 138 18.27 2.01 -26.19
C MET A 138 19.28 3.16 -26.27
N TRP A 139 19.99 3.47 -25.18
CA TRP A 139 21.08 4.45 -25.26
C TRP A 139 22.22 4.01 -26.20
N ARG A 140 22.61 2.72 -26.17
CA ARG A 140 23.61 2.18 -27.13
C ARG A 140 23.13 2.25 -28.56
N LEU A 141 21.86 1.95 -28.81
CA LEU A 141 21.25 2.07 -30.12
C LEU A 141 21.28 3.53 -30.61
N GLY A 142 20.87 4.48 -29.77
CA GLY A 142 20.92 5.90 -30.10
C GLY A 142 22.34 6.38 -30.39
N MET A 143 23.33 5.94 -29.61
CA MET A 143 24.76 6.23 -29.88
C MET A 143 25.24 5.63 -31.22
N ALA A 144 24.80 4.43 -31.58
CA ALA A 144 25.16 3.83 -32.86
C ALA A 144 24.51 4.57 -34.04
N LEU A 145 23.25 4.99 -33.90
CA LEU A 145 22.52 5.76 -34.92
C LEU A 145 23.09 7.18 -35.07
N GLN A 146 23.45 7.82 -33.95
CA GLN A 146 24.19 9.09 -33.94
C GLN A 146 25.51 8.97 -34.73
N PHE A 147 26.23 7.85 -34.58
CA PHE A 147 27.45 7.63 -35.35
C PHE A 147 27.16 7.51 -36.85
N VAL A 148 26.07 6.85 -37.24
CA VAL A 148 25.63 6.78 -38.65
C VAL A 148 25.30 8.17 -39.18
N PHE A 149 24.56 8.97 -38.42
CA PHE A 149 24.26 10.37 -38.75
C PHE A 149 25.56 11.16 -39.03
N ILE A 150 26.50 11.17 -38.08
CA ILE A 150 27.79 11.88 -38.22
C ILE A 150 28.55 11.41 -39.47
N VAL A 151 28.57 10.10 -39.75
CA VAL A 151 29.27 9.57 -40.92
C VAL A 151 28.56 9.98 -42.22
N CYS A 152 27.23 9.90 -42.27
CA CYS A 152 26.46 10.32 -43.45
C CYS A 152 26.66 11.82 -43.74
N ASP A 153 26.63 12.65 -42.69
CA ASP A 153 26.81 14.10 -42.78
C ASP A 153 28.25 14.46 -43.23
N LEU A 154 29.29 13.83 -42.66
CA LEU A 154 30.69 14.01 -43.10
C LEU A 154 30.98 13.54 -44.53
N LEU A 155 30.15 12.65 -45.07
CA LEU A 155 30.27 12.16 -46.43
C LEU A 155 29.46 13.02 -47.41
N GLN A 156 28.45 13.74 -46.94
CA GLN A 156 27.64 14.64 -47.76
C GLN A 156 28.53 15.62 -48.54
N GLY A 157 28.27 15.75 -49.85
CA GLY A 157 29.01 16.65 -50.74
C GLY A 157 30.37 16.13 -51.25
N LYS A 158 30.84 14.93 -50.87
CA LYS A 158 32.08 14.36 -51.43
C LYS A 158 31.81 13.64 -52.77
N SER A 159 32.72 13.79 -53.73
CA SER A 159 32.48 13.32 -55.11
C SER A 159 32.76 11.83 -55.36
N TRP A 160 33.46 11.14 -54.45
CA TRP A 160 33.97 9.79 -54.69
C TRP A 160 32.94 8.66 -54.56
N HIS A 161 31.78 8.91 -53.94
CA HIS A 161 30.70 7.93 -53.73
C HIS A 161 29.44 8.18 -54.56
N ALA A 162 29.43 9.23 -55.41
CA ALA A 162 28.29 9.60 -56.24
C ALA A 162 27.79 8.50 -57.20
N TRP A 163 28.59 7.44 -57.39
CA TRP A 163 28.27 6.28 -58.24
C TRP A 163 27.37 5.24 -57.58
N PHE A 164 27.28 5.22 -56.24
CA PHE A 164 26.56 4.18 -55.50
C PHE A 164 25.35 4.71 -54.72
N VAL A 165 25.40 5.96 -54.26
CA VAL A 165 24.31 6.59 -53.50
C VAL A 165 24.20 8.05 -53.95
N PRO A 166 23.03 8.51 -54.43
CA PRO A 166 22.80 9.93 -54.74
C PRO A 166 23.08 10.82 -53.54
N ALA A 167 23.55 12.06 -53.75
CA ALA A 167 23.83 13.01 -52.67
C ALA A 167 22.62 13.21 -51.73
N ASP A 168 21.41 13.25 -52.29
CA ASP A 168 20.15 13.36 -51.53
C ASP A 168 19.86 12.13 -50.66
N GLY A 169 20.42 10.98 -51.01
CA GLY A 169 20.31 9.74 -50.26
C GLY A 169 21.07 9.80 -48.94
N PHE A 170 22.28 10.36 -48.93
CA PHE A 170 23.07 10.52 -47.70
C PHE A 170 22.45 11.55 -46.76
N ALA A 171 22.01 12.69 -47.29
CA ALA A 171 21.31 13.71 -46.50
C ALA A 171 20.03 13.14 -45.86
N SER A 172 19.25 12.37 -46.63
CA SER A 172 18.06 11.71 -46.08
C SER A 172 18.41 10.66 -45.03
N MET A 173 19.47 9.87 -45.23
CA MET A 173 19.92 8.89 -44.25
C MET A 173 20.43 9.54 -42.96
N ALA A 174 21.07 10.71 -43.05
CA ALA A 174 21.52 11.47 -41.90
C ALA A 174 20.33 11.85 -41.00
N GLU A 175 19.32 12.51 -41.56
CA GLU A 175 18.11 12.96 -40.87
C GLU A 175 17.33 11.81 -40.21
N TRP A 176 17.17 10.70 -40.93
CA TRP A 176 16.53 9.50 -40.35
C TRP A 176 17.34 8.92 -39.20
N SER A 177 18.67 8.95 -39.29
CA SER A 177 19.56 8.44 -38.24
C SER A 177 19.54 9.35 -37.01
N GLU A 178 19.45 10.66 -37.21
CA GLU A 178 19.29 11.65 -36.15
C GLU A 178 17.96 11.46 -35.39
N LEU A 179 16.83 11.44 -36.11
CA LEU A 179 15.52 11.19 -35.51
C LEU A 179 15.52 9.92 -34.65
N LEU A 180 15.99 8.80 -35.21
CA LEU A 180 16.01 7.52 -34.52
C LEU A 180 16.97 7.52 -33.32
N ALA A 181 18.05 8.31 -33.38
CA ALA A 181 18.95 8.51 -32.24
C ALA A 181 18.26 9.25 -31.09
N ILE A 182 17.56 10.35 -31.39
CA ILE A 182 16.80 11.14 -30.41
C ILE A 182 15.69 10.30 -29.79
N GLU A 183 14.89 9.59 -30.61
CA GLU A 183 13.84 8.69 -30.11
C GLU A 183 14.42 7.61 -29.19
N SER A 184 15.55 7.03 -29.56
CA SER A 184 16.24 6.03 -28.73
C SER A 184 16.67 6.59 -27.37
N TYR A 185 17.11 7.85 -27.32
CA TYR A 185 17.44 8.54 -26.07
C TYR A 185 16.21 8.88 -25.23
N VAL A 186 15.13 9.35 -25.86
CA VAL A 186 13.86 9.61 -25.18
C VAL A 186 13.31 8.31 -24.59
N VAL A 187 13.30 7.21 -25.34
CA VAL A 187 12.92 5.90 -24.85
C VAL A 187 13.82 5.47 -23.69
N ALA A 188 15.14 5.66 -23.79
CA ALA A 188 16.04 5.36 -22.68
C ALA A 188 15.71 6.15 -21.40
N LEU A 189 15.36 7.44 -21.53
CA LEU A 189 14.92 8.30 -20.42
C LEU A 189 13.56 7.89 -19.85
N VAL A 190 12.59 7.57 -20.71
CA VAL A 190 11.25 7.09 -20.30
C VAL A 190 11.36 5.76 -19.56
N LEU A 191 12.17 4.83 -20.08
CA LEU A 191 12.48 3.57 -19.42
C LEU A 191 13.23 3.75 -18.10
N THR A 192 13.86 4.91 -17.87
CA THR A 192 14.60 5.23 -16.65
C THR A 192 13.75 5.99 -15.62
N GLY A 193 12.75 6.75 -16.07
CA GLY A 193 11.86 7.57 -15.25
C GLY A 193 10.87 6.77 -14.41
N ARG A 194 10.39 7.38 -13.32
CA ARG A 194 9.32 6.83 -12.49
C ARG A 194 7.97 7.35 -12.97
N SER A 195 6.95 6.49 -13.03
CA SER A 195 5.56 6.93 -13.12
C SER A 195 4.95 7.05 -11.73
N ALA A 196 3.97 7.94 -11.53
CA ALA A 196 3.25 8.07 -10.25
C ALA A 196 2.60 6.74 -9.82
N ALA A 197 2.13 5.92 -10.77
CA ALA A 197 1.64 4.56 -10.52
C ALA A 197 2.74 3.57 -10.08
N ALA A 198 3.99 3.82 -10.47
CA ALA A 198 5.13 3.00 -10.09
C ALA A 198 5.70 3.33 -8.70
N ASP A 199 5.36 4.45 -8.06
CA ASP A 199 5.70 4.64 -6.64
C ASP A 199 4.75 3.82 -5.72
N ALA A 200 3.49 3.70 -6.10
CA ALA A 200 2.54 2.79 -5.45
C ALA A 200 2.92 1.30 -5.65
N ALA A 201 3.39 0.93 -6.85
CA ALA A 201 3.86 -0.43 -7.16
C ALA A 201 5.33 -0.69 -6.79
N GLY A 202 6.15 0.35 -6.66
CA GLY A 202 7.59 0.29 -6.40
C GLY A 202 7.93 0.15 -4.92
N MET A 203 7.09 0.71 -4.04
CA MET A 203 7.08 0.32 -2.61
C MET A 203 6.72 -1.16 -2.42
N ARG A 204 5.99 -1.79 -3.35
CA ARG A 204 5.60 -3.22 -3.28
C ARG A 204 6.73 -4.20 -3.67
N ARG A 205 7.96 -3.77 -4.02
CA ARG A 205 9.00 -4.68 -4.59
C ARG A 205 10.46 -4.49 -4.12
N THR A 206 10.71 -3.94 -2.94
CA THR A 206 11.94 -4.32 -2.21
C THR A 206 11.62 -5.53 -1.36
N THR A 207 12.28 -6.67 -1.59
CA THR A 207 12.20 -7.86 -0.74
C THR A 207 12.86 -7.57 0.59
N LEU A 208 12.14 -6.87 1.45
CA LEU A 208 12.60 -6.54 2.79
C LEU A 208 12.25 -7.73 3.68
N ALA A 209 13.26 -8.42 4.21
CA ALA A 209 13.11 -9.42 5.26
C ALA A 209 12.70 -8.75 6.60
N VAL A 210 11.72 -7.86 6.55
CA VAL A 210 11.33 -6.98 7.67
C VAL A 210 10.88 -7.79 8.88
N GLY A 211 10.32 -8.99 8.68
CA GLY A 211 9.93 -9.88 9.77
C GLY A 211 11.14 -10.41 10.53
N ALA A 212 12.15 -10.91 9.81
CA ALA A 212 13.40 -11.36 10.40
C ALA A 212 14.14 -10.20 11.09
N GLU A 213 14.23 -9.06 10.41
CA GLU A 213 14.86 -7.85 10.95
C GLU A 213 14.16 -7.34 12.22
N THR A 214 12.83 -7.36 12.22
CA THR A 214 12.05 -6.96 13.40
C THR A 214 12.32 -7.87 14.58
N ARG A 215 12.38 -9.19 14.37
CA ARG A 215 12.69 -10.15 15.45
C ARG A 215 14.10 -9.93 16.00
N ARG A 216 15.07 -9.70 15.12
CA ARG A 216 16.45 -9.35 15.49
C ARG A 216 16.50 -8.11 16.38
N ILE A 217 15.91 -6.99 15.92
CA ILE A 217 15.85 -5.74 16.69
C ILE A 217 15.09 -5.95 18.00
N TYR A 218 13.96 -6.66 17.98
CA TYR A 218 13.16 -6.92 19.17
C TYR A 218 13.95 -7.66 20.26
N GLU A 219 14.79 -8.61 19.87
CA GLU A 219 15.63 -9.38 20.78
C GLU A 219 16.86 -8.57 21.24
N GLN A 220 17.59 -7.94 20.33
CA GLN A 220 18.83 -7.18 20.64
C GLN A 220 18.56 -5.88 21.41
N ALA A 221 17.48 -5.16 21.10
CA ALA A 221 17.08 -3.94 21.83
C ALA A 221 16.28 -4.26 23.11
N HIS A 222 16.13 -5.53 23.50
CA HIS A 222 15.38 -5.97 24.68
C HIS A 222 13.97 -5.36 24.79
N LEU A 223 13.22 -5.35 23.68
CA LEU A 223 11.94 -4.63 23.59
C LEU A 223 10.78 -5.33 24.31
N PHE A 224 10.99 -6.49 24.94
CA PHE A 224 9.97 -7.19 25.70
C PHE A 224 9.49 -6.32 26.87
N ARG A 225 8.18 -6.00 26.89
CA ARG A 225 7.55 -5.20 27.95
C ARG A 225 6.62 -6.03 28.81
N LYS A 226 5.76 -6.83 28.18
CA LYS A 226 4.73 -7.60 28.86
C LYS A 226 4.38 -8.84 28.05
N ALA A 227 4.22 -9.97 28.74
CA ALA A 227 3.64 -11.18 28.18
C ALA A 227 2.15 -10.95 27.89
N ILE A 228 1.83 -10.41 26.71
CA ILE A 228 0.47 -10.29 26.19
C ILE A 228 0.13 -11.53 25.36
N TYR A 229 1.11 -12.11 24.67
CA TYR A 229 0.92 -13.29 23.83
C TYR A 229 2.20 -14.17 23.79
N PRO A 230 2.17 -15.40 24.34
CA PRO A 230 1.14 -15.91 25.23
C PRO A 230 1.11 -15.11 26.55
N PRO A 231 -0.03 -15.04 27.26
CA PRO A 231 -0.16 -14.27 28.51
C PRO A 231 0.46 -15.01 29.72
N VAL A 232 1.64 -15.58 29.54
CA VAL A 232 2.32 -16.43 30.51
C VAL A 232 3.78 -15.98 30.62
N ARG A 233 4.16 -15.36 31.75
CA ARG A 233 5.48 -14.72 31.89
C ARG A 233 6.65 -15.72 31.82
N TRP A 234 6.50 -16.89 32.44
CA TRP A 234 7.56 -17.90 32.48
C TRP A 234 7.82 -18.56 31.11
N ALA A 235 6.88 -18.43 30.15
CA ALA A 235 7.06 -18.92 28.78
C ALA A 235 8.20 -18.23 28.02
N PHE A 236 8.68 -17.08 28.51
CA PHE A 236 9.76 -16.30 27.94
C PHE A 236 11.12 -16.54 28.64
N TRP A 237 11.20 -17.45 29.60
CA TRP A 237 12.47 -17.80 30.24
C TRP A 237 13.42 -18.54 29.28
N PRO A 238 14.75 -18.33 29.40
CA PRO A 238 15.74 -19.07 28.61
C PRO A 238 15.54 -20.59 28.73
N GLY A 239 15.68 -21.32 27.62
CA GLY A 239 15.45 -22.78 27.54
C GLY A 239 13.97 -23.19 27.52
N VAL A 240 13.11 -22.54 28.31
CA VAL A 240 11.67 -22.84 28.37
C VAL A 240 10.97 -22.53 27.04
N ARG A 241 11.29 -21.40 26.41
CA ARG A 241 10.69 -21.00 25.13
C ARG A 241 10.89 -22.06 24.05
N GLY A 242 12.07 -22.69 23.98
CA GLY A 242 12.38 -23.76 23.03
C GLY A 242 11.55 -25.02 23.28
N ALA A 243 11.48 -25.47 24.52
CA ALA A 243 10.67 -26.64 24.92
C ALA A 243 9.17 -26.40 24.62
N LEU A 244 8.64 -25.23 24.99
CA LEU A 244 7.25 -24.87 24.67
C LEU A 244 7.00 -24.80 23.15
N THR A 245 7.97 -24.34 22.37
CA THR A 245 7.87 -24.32 20.91
C THR A 245 7.75 -25.74 20.34
N VAL A 246 8.52 -26.70 20.86
CA VAL A 246 8.42 -28.12 20.48
C VAL A 246 7.04 -28.69 20.84
N VAL A 247 6.60 -28.51 22.09
CA VAL A 247 5.30 -29.00 22.58
C VAL A 247 4.14 -28.40 21.78
N ALA A 248 4.16 -27.08 21.57
CA ALA A 248 3.16 -26.38 20.77
C ALA A 248 3.16 -26.86 19.31
N SER A 249 4.33 -27.13 18.72
CA SER A 249 4.44 -27.66 17.36
C SER A 249 3.82 -29.04 17.24
N ILE A 250 4.09 -29.95 18.19
CA ILE A 250 3.49 -31.29 18.24
C ILE A 250 1.97 -31.19 18.38
N GLY A 251 1.49 -30.39 19.35
CA GLY A 251 0.06 -30.19 19.57
C GLY A 251 -0.67 -29.61 18.35
N LEU A 252 -0.09 -28.61 17.70
CA LEU A 252 -0.67 -28.02 16.49
C LEU A 252 -0.67 -29.00 15.31
N VAL A 253 0.38 -29.80 15.12
CA VAL A 253 0.38 -30.84 14.08
C VAL A 253 -0.68 -31.89 14.34
N ALA A 254 -0.92 -32.27 15.60
CA ALA A 254 -1.98 -33.22 15.96
C ALA A 254 -3.38 -32.65 15.67
N VAL A 255 -3.63 -31.38 16.04
CA VAL A 255 -4.96 -30.75 15.93
C VAL A 255 -5.26 -30.21 14.54
N VAL A 256 -4.30 -29.51 13.93
CA VAL A 256 -4.49 -28.75 12.67
C VAL A 256 -3.86 -29.48 11.48
N GLY A 257 -2.80 -30.24 11.71
CA GLY A 257 -2.03 -30.87 10.65
C GLY A 257 -2.83 -31.77 9.70
N PRO A 258 -3.82 -32.56 10.15
CA PRO A 258 -4.67 -33.34 9.25
C PRO A 258 -5.51 -32.48 8.29
N VAL A 259 -5.99 -31.32 8.73
CA VAL A 259 -6.73 -30.37 7.88
C VAL A 259 -5.82 -29.83 6.79
N VAL A 260 -4.61 -29.41 7.16
CA VAL A 260 -3.63 -28.85 6.23
C VAL A 260 -3.08 -29.90 5.26
N ARG A 261 -2.86 -31.12 5.73
CA ARG A 261 -2.46 -32.25 4.89
C ARG A 261 -3.49 -32.51 3.80
N ARG A 262 -4.78 -32.53 4.15
CA ARG A 262 -5.88 -32.70 3.18
C ARG A 262 -5.94 -31.55 2.18
N ALA A 263 -5.73 -30.31 2.64
CA ALA A 263 -5.86 -29.13 1.78
C ALA A 263 -4.64 -28.84 0.87
N SER A 264 -3.43 -29.25 1.28
CA SER A 264 -2.17 -28.87 0.61
C SER A 264 -1.27 -30.02 0.18
N GLY A 265 -1.54 -31.25 0.63
CA GLY A 265 -0.66 -32.40 0.42
C GLY A 265 0.62 -32.40 1.29
N ARG A 266 0.89 -31.35 2.07
CA ARG A 266 2.07 -31.29 2.95
C ARG A 266 1.96 -32.34 4.05
N SER A 267 2.91 -33.27 4.13
CA SER A 267 2.88 -34.37 5.11
C SER A 267 3.04 -33.86 6.55
N LEU A 268 2.51 -34.59 7.53
CA LEU A 268 2.61 -34.19 8.96
C LEU A 268 4.06 -34.06 9.43
N ARG A 269 4.95 -34.95 8.96
CA ARG A 269 6.39 -34.88 9.26
C ARG A 269 7.02 -33.61 8.71
N ALA A 270 6.65 -33.23 7.48
CA ALA A 270 7.16 -32.02 6.86
C ALA A 270 6.62 -30.76 7.56
N GLN A 271 5.35 -30.77 7.97
CA GLN A 271 4.78 -29.69 8.78
C GLN A 271 5.50 -29.53 10.13
N LEU A 272 5.75 -30.64 10.83
CA LEU A 272 6.52 -30.62 12.08
C LEU A 272 7.95 -30.09 11.85
N GLY A 273 8.63 -30.56 10.80
CA GLY A 273 9.96 -30.08 10.43
C GLY A 273 9.99 -28.58 10.11
N ASP A 274 8.98 -28.07 9.40
CA ASP A 274 8.84 -26.64 9.11
C ASP A 274 8.63 -25.82 10.39
N LEU A 275 7.73 -26.27 11.27
CA LEU A 275 7.45 -25.62 12.56
C LEU A 275 8.68 -25.55 13.46
N LEU A 276 9.40 -26.66 13.61
CA LEU A 276 10.62 -26.71 14.42
C LEU A 276 11.73 -25.83 13.84
N ALA A 277 11.91 -25.87 12.51
CA ALA A 277 12.92 -25.05 11.86
C ALA A 277 12.61 -23.54 11.95
N LEU A 278 11.36 -23.14 11.78
CA LEU A 278 10.95 -21.74 11.91
C LEU A 278 10.96 -21.27 13.38
N GLY A 279 10.41 -22.09 14.28
CA GLY A 279 10.26 -21.74 15.69
C GLY A 279 11.60 -21.68 16.43
N LEU A 280 12.45 -22.70 16.27
CA LEU A 280 13.72 -22.78 17.00
C LEU A 280 14.82 -21.91 16.37
N ALA A 281 14.90 -21.84 15.04
CA ALA A 281 15.99 -21.10 14.38
C ALA A 281 15.68 -19.62 14.12
N GLN A 282 14.40 -19.24 14.01
CA GLN A 282 14.01 -17.86 13.64
C GLN A 282 13.06 -17.21 14.65
N GLY A 283 12.81 -17.85 15.79
CA GLY A 283 11.92 -17.35 16.84
C GLY A 283 10.46 -17.20 16.38
N PHE A 284 10.05 -17.89 15.32
CA PHE A 284 8.74 -17.75 14.68
C PHE A 284 7.64 -18.40 15.52
N ASP A 285 6.52 -17.71 15.70
CA ASP A 285 5.38 -18.22 16.47
C ASP A 285 4.72 -19.45 15.78
N PRO A 286 4.62 -20.63 16.44
CA PRO A 286 4.09 -21.83 15.80
C PRO A 286 2.68 -21.71 15.19
N PRO A 287 1.68 -21.08 15.82
CA PRO A 287 0.38 -20.83 15.19
C PRO A 287 0.46 -20.00 13.90
N ALA A 288 1.44 -19.10 13.77
CA ALA A 288 1.60 -18.26 12.59
C ALA A 288 1.94 -19.08 11.33
N TYR A 289 2.60 -20.23 11.45
CA TYR A 289 2.85 -21.15 10.33
C TYR A 289 1.54 -21.55 9.63
N TYR A 290 0.51 -21.90 10.41
CA TYR A 290 -0.79 -22.31 9.90
C TYR A 290 -1.63 -21.13 9.45
N PHE A 291 -1.68 -20.06 10.24
CA PHE A 291 -2.49 -18.88 9.90
C PHE A 291 -2.01 -18.18 8.63
N GLN A 292 -0.70 -18.13 8.41
CA GLN A 292 -0.09 -17.49 7.25
C GLN A 292 0.12 -18.45 6.07
N GLU A 293 -0.39 -19.68 6.17
CA GLU A 293 -0.31 -20.69 5.12
C GLU A 293 1.13 -21.00 4.65
N LEU A 294 2.12 -20.93 5.55
CA LEU A 294 3.53 -21.15 5.21
C LEU A 294 3.85 -22.61 4.84
N TYR A 295 2.90 -23.52 5.03
CA TYR A 295 2.95 -24.91 4.56
C TYR A 295 2.84 -25.05 3.04
N ARG A 296 2.45 -23.98 2.33
CA ARG A 296 2.36 -23.97 0.86
C ARG A 296 3.76 -24.02 0.23
N PRO A 297 3.89 -24.49 -1.03
CA PRO A 297 5.17 -24.47 -1.74
C PRO A 297 5.81 -23.06 -1.70
N GLY A 298 7.09 -22.99 -1.28
CA GLY A 298 7.82 -21.74 -1.11
C GLY A 298 7.52 -20.94 0.17
N GLY A 299 6.50 -21.31 0.95
CA GLY A 299 6.04 -20.55 2.11
C GLY A 299 7.07 -20.39 3.23
N ARG A 300 7.97 -21.38 3.43
CA ARG A 300 9.05 -21.27 4.41
C ARG A 300 10.05 -20.14 4.08
N ALA A 301 10.34 -19.92 2.80
CA ALA A 301 11.20 -18.81 2.37
C ALA A 301 10.54 -17.45 2.61
N GLU A 302 9.21 -17.42 2.60
CA GLU A 302 8.41 -16.22 2.85
C GLU A 302 8.39 -15.79 4.32
N ALA A 303 8.69 -16.68 5.27
CA ALA A 303 8.58 -16.43 6.71
C ALA A 303 9.38 -15.18 7.18
N ALA A 304 10.49 -14.86 6.51
CA ALA A 304 11.30 -13.68 6.79
C ALA A 304 10.56 -12.35 6.51
N HIS A 305 9.50 -12.38 5.70
CA HIS A 305 8.66 -11.22 5.39
C HIS A 305 7.44 -11.09 6.31
N TYR A 306 7.16 -12.11 7.14
CA TYR A 306 6.03 -12.11 8.07
C TYR A 306 6.43 -11.65 9.47
N LEU A 307 5.56 -10.84 10.06
CA LEU A 307 5.59 -10.51 11.48
C LEU A 307 4.68 -11.45 12.26
N THR A 308 5.10 -11.80 13.47
CA THR A 308 4.31 -12.62 14.39
C THR A 308 3.76 -11.80 15.55
N ARG A 309 2.81 -12.38 16.28
CA ARG A 309 2.28 -11.78 17.50
C ARG A 309 3.31 -11.73 18.62
N GLY A 310 4.34 -12.59 18.59
CA GLY A 310 5.39 -12.64 19.60
C GLY A 310 6.10 -11.30 19.78
N GLU A 311 6.69 -10.77 18.71
CA GLU A 311 7.39 -9.48 18.74
C GLU A 311 6.42 -8.29 18.81
N THR A 312 5.31 -8.34 18.07
CA THR A 312 4.40 -7.20 17.95
C THR A 312 3.62 -6.91 19.23
N LYS A 313 2.98 -7.94 19.82
CA LYS A 313 2.08 -7.76 20.97
C LYS A 313 2.83 -7.57 22.28
N ASN A 314 4.03 -8.14 22.42
CA ASN A 314 4.75 -8.13 23.69
C ASN A 314 5.64 -6.90 23.91
N GLY A 315 5.80 -6.03 22.91
CA GLY A 315 6.51 -4.77 23.12
C GLY A 315 6.70 -3.89 21.89
N LEU A 316 6.99 -4.47 20.71
CA LEU A 316 7.42 -3.68 19.54
C LEU A 316 6.44 -2.56 19.18
N LEU A 317 5.16 -2.88 18.98
CA LEU A 317 4.17 -1.86 18.59
C LEU A 317 3.98 -0.79 19.67
N HIS A 318 4.12 -1.17 20.95
CA HIS A 318 4.05 -0.22 22.04
C HIS A 318 5.23 0.74 22.00
N VAL A 319 6.46 0.23 21.81
CA VAL A 319 7.67 1.07 21.75
C VAL A 319 7.61 1.98 20.52
N LEU A 320 7.33 1.43 19.33
CA LEU A 320 7.18 2.20 18.10
C LEU A 320 6.16 3.34 18.27
N ASN A 321 4.96 3.05 18.77
CA ASN A 321 3.92 4.06 18.95
C ASN A 321 4.14 4.99 20.15
N SER A 322 5.18 4.79 20.96
CA SER A 322 5.54 5.65 22.08
C SER A 322 6.84 6.43 21.84
N MET A 323 7.44 6.33 20.64
CA MET A 323 8.63 7.12 20.29
C MET A 323 8.35 8.61 20.21
N ARG A 324 7.09 9.01 20.07
CA ARG A 324 6.65 10.41 20.13
C ARG A 324 5.67 10.55 21.28
N SER A 325 5.84 11.62 22.07
CA SER A 325 4.95 11.96 23.17
C SER A 325 3.56 12.28 22.64
N SER A 326 2.53 11.93 23.41
CA SER A 326 1.16 12.23 23.01
C SER A 326 0.60 13.43 23.77
N PRO A 327 -0.03 14.41 23.08
CA PRO A 327 -0.47 15.66 23.69
C PRO A 327 -1.65 15.46 24.65
N ASP A 328 -2.52 14.48 24.37
CA ASP A 328 -3.69 14.14 25.19
C ASP A 328 -3.41 12.99 26.19
N GLY A 329 -2.15 12.56 26.32
CA GLY A 329 -1.70 11.54 27.28
C GLY A 329 -1.82 10.08 26.80
N PRO A 330 -1.12 9.13 27.45
CA PRO A 330 -0.84 7.80 26.90
C PRO A 330 -2.06 6.87 26.73
N ARG A 331 -3.25 7.31 27.14
CA ARG A 331 -4.51 6.55 27.09
C ARG A 331 -5.50 7.05 26.04
N GLU A 332 -5.19 8.10 25.28
CA GLU A 332 -6.12 8.72 24.31
C GLU A 332 -6.76 7.74 23.31
N MET A 333 -6.05 6.67 22.95
CA MET A 333 -6.50 5.65 21.99
C MET A 333 -7.27 4.51 22.66
N LYS A 334 -7.10 4.34 23.98
CA LYS A 334 -7.73 3.27 24.77
C LYS A 334 -9.03 3.73 25.41
N ASP A 335 -9.08 4.99 25.81
CA ASP A 335 -10.23 5.63 26.41
C ASP A 335 -11.15 6.18 25.31
N LYS A 336 -12.31 5.54 25.13
CA LYS A 336 -13.24 5.88 24.06
C LYS A 336 -13.85 7.28 24.19
N VAL A 337 -13.95 7.81 25.41
CA VAL A 337 -14.45 9.18 25.64
C VAL A 337 -13.39 10.19 25.19
N LEU A 338 -12.15 9.99 25.64
CA LEU A 338 -11.03 10.86 25.27
C LEU A 338 -10.76 10.80 23.77
N PHE A 339 -10.75 9.60 23.18
CA PHE A 339 -10.66 9.42 21.74
C PHE A 339 -11.71 10.24 20.98
N ALA A 340 -12.98 10.10 21.36
CA ALA A 340 -14.07 10.82 20.72
C ALA A 340 -13.96 12.35 20.91
N ALA A 341 -13.46 12.81 22.06
CA ALA A 341 -13.21 14.24 22.30
C ALA A 341 -12.09 14.78 21.40
N CYS A 342 -10.97 14.07 21.28
CA CYS A 342 -9.89 14.41 20.35
C CYS A 342 -10.39 14.46 18.90
N CYS A 343 -11.15 13.44 18.46
CA CYS A 343 -11.72 13.42 17.12
C CYS A 343 -12.65 14.60 16.85
N ARG A 344 -13.56 14.95 17.78
CA ARG A 344 -14.47 16.08 17.61
C ARG A 344 -13.74 17.42 17.50
N ARG A 345 -12.65 17.62 18.27
CA ARG A 345 -11.81 18.82 18.20
C ARG A 345 -11.20 19.01 16.80
N GLU A 346 -10.90 17.91 16.12
CA GLU A 346 -10.33 17.87 14.77
C GLU A 346 -11.40 17.77 13.67
N GLY A 347 -12.70 17.88 14.01
CA GLY A 347 -13.80 17.78 13.05
C GLY A 347 -14.01 16.38 12.46
N LEU A 348 -13.49 15.33 13.11
CA LEU A 348 -13.59 13.96 12.63
C LEU A 348 -14.91 13.30 13.09
N PRO A 349 -15.65 12.62 12.18
CA PRO A 349 -16.91 11.97 12.50
C PRO A 349 -16.69 10.78 13.45
N VAL A 350 -17.37 10.81 14.59
CA VAL A 350 -17.42 9.74 15.61
C VAL A 350 -18.85 9.58 16.11
N PRO A 351 -19.26 8.40 16.59
CA PRO A 351 -20.59 8.22 17.17
C PRO A 351 -20.77 9.12 18.40
N PRO A 352 -21.91 9.81 18.54
CA PRO A 352 -22.16 10.64 19.70
C PRO A 352 -22.24 9.78 20.97
N THR A 353 -21.73 10.31 22.07
CA THR A 353 -21.83 9.67 23.39
C THR A 353 -23.05 10.23 24.11
N LEU A 354 -24.06 9.38 24.33
CA LEU A 354 -25.32 9.75 24.98
C LEU A 354 -25.22 9.69 26.51
N LEU A 355 -24.43 8.74 27.03
CA LEU A 355 -24.17 8.58 28.45
C LEU A 355 -22.70 8.18 28.62
N GLU A 356 -22.01 8.79 29.58
CA GLU A 356 -20.68 8.37 30.03
C GLU A 356 -20.57 8.47 31.54
N GLY A 357 -19.94 7.48 32.17
CA GLY A 357 -19.72 7.47 33.61
C GLY A 357 -19.38 6.09 34.16
N GLY A 358 -19.30 6.00 35.49
CA GLY A 358 -18.97 4.78 36.21
C GLY A 358 -17.54 4.73 36.76
N GLY A 359 -17.28 3.77 37.65
CA GLY A 359 -16.22 3.80 38.67
C GLY A 359 -16.79 4.20 40.04
N SER A 360 -16.01 4.02 41.11
CA SER A 360 -16.46 4.27 42.50
C SER A 360 -16.89 5.71 42.76
N ASP A 361 -16.30 6.69 42.06
CA ASP A 361 -16.45 8.13 42.38
C ASP A 361 -16.70 9.03 41.13
N ALA A 362 -17.09 8.46 39.99
CA ALA A 362 -17.23 9.25 38.75
C ALA A 362 -18.64 9.84 38.56
N ALA A 363 -18.71 11.15 38.35
CA ALA A 363 -19.93 11.82 37.89
C ALA A 363 -20.37 11.30 36.52
N TRP A 364 -21.69 11.08 36.36
CA TRP A 364 -22.29 10.70 35.09
C TRP A 364 -22.59 11.95 34.27
N ARG A 365 -22.27 11.91 32.98
CA ARG A 365 -22.72 12.89 31.99
C ARG A 365 -23.73 12.23 31.07
N GLN A 366 -24.83 12.93 30.82
CA GLN A 366 -25.97 12.40 30.10
C GLN A 366 -26.48 13.45 29.10
N ALA A 367 -26.84 13.01 27.91
CA ALA A 367 -27.55 13.80 26.92
C ALA A 367 -29.03 14.04 27.34
N PRO A 368 -29.74 14.96 26.68
CA PRO A 368 -31.19 15.11 26.84
C PRO A 368 -31.92 13.79 26.59
N ARG A 369 -33.07 13.57 27.24
CA ARG A 369 -33.80 12.28 27.19
C ARG A 369 -34.22 11.91 25.77
N GLU A 370 -34.53 12.90 24.95
CA GLU A 370 -34.94 12.77 23.55
C GLU A 370 -33.81 12.15 22.70
N ALA A 371 -32.56 12.38 23.08
CA ALA A 371 -31.41 11.79 22.38
C ALA A 371 -31.34 10.26 22.53
N PHE A 372 -31.97 9.69 23.57
CA PHE A 372 -32.03 8.26 23.79
C PHE A 372 -33.11 7.56 22.97
N ASP A 373 -34.01 8.29 22.30
CA ASP A 373 -35.16 7.73 21.60
C ASP A 373 -34.77 7.04 20.26
N ARG A 374 -33.90 6.03 20.35
CA ARG A 374 -33.30 5.26 19.25
C ARG A 374 -32.73 3.95 19.79
N ASP A 375 -32.30 3.04 18.90
CA ASP A 375 -31.55 1.85 19.33
C ASP A 375 -30.25 2.27 20.05
N LEU A 376 -29.96 1.65 21.19
CA LEU A 376 -28.82 1.98 22.04
C LEU A 376 -27.77 0.87 22.03
N PHE A 377 -26.51 1.28 21.97
CA PHE A 377 -25.35 0.41 22.10
C PHE A 377 -24.50 0.86 23.29
N CYS A 378 -24.37 -0.03 24.28
CA CYS A 378 -23.57 0.19 25.47
C CYS A 378 -22.27 -0.61 25.40
N LYS A 379 -21.15 -0.01 25.79
CA LYS A 379 -19.84 -0.67 25.87
C LYS A 379 -18.98 -0.08 26.98
N LEU A 380 -17.99 -0.84 27.43
CA LEU A 380 -16.98 -0.34 28.38
C LEU A 380 -16.19 0.84 27.79
N ARG A 381 -15.94 1.86 28.61
CA ARG A 381 -15.13 3.05 28.26
C ARG A 381 -13.72 2.65 27.81
N SER A 382 -13.13 1.68 28.50
CA SER A 382 -11.87 1.04 28.15
C SER A 382 -12.07 -0.47 28.09
N GLY A 383 -11.72 -1.11 26.98
CA GLY A 383 -11.99 -2.54 26.77
C GLY A 383 -11.67 -2.99 25.35
N ARG A 384 -11.69 -4.30 25.13
CA ARG A 384 -11.34 -4.94 23.84
C ARG A 384 -12.38 -5.98 23.44
N GLY A 385 -12.60 -6.15 22.12
CA GLY A 385 -13.30 -7.29 21.55
C GLY A 385 -14.78 -7.40 21.91
N ALA A 386 -15.49 -6.26 22.04
CA ALA A 386 -16.92 -6.18 22.37
C ALA A 386 -17.35 -6.86 23.69
N ARG A 387 -16.41 -7.24 24.56
CA ARG A 387 -16.74 -7.85 25.86
C ARG A 387 -17.53 -6.86 26.72
N GLY A 388 -18.68 -7.31 27.23
CA GLY A 388 -19.57 -6.48 28.05
C GLY A 388 -20.38 -5.47 27.24
N ALA A 389 -20.49 -5.63 25.93
CA ALA A 389 -21.39 -4.83 25.11
C ALA A 389 -22.85 -5.27 25.31
N LEU A 390 -23.76 -4.31 25.39
CA LEU A 390 -25.21 -4.53 25.51
C LEU A 390 -25.93 -3.72 24.43
N MET A 391 -27.05 -4.24 23.95
CA MET A 391 -27.88 -3.59 22.94
C MET A 391 -29.32 -3.50 23.43
N PHE A 392 -29.91 -2.30 23.36
CA PHE A 392 -31.33 -2.09 23.65
C PHE A 392 -32.01 -1.63 22.37
N ARG A 393 -32.97 -2.41 21.88
CA ARG A 393 -33.71 -2.09 20.64
C ARG A 393 -34.92 -1.26 20.99
N ARG A 394 -35.08 -0.08 20.39
CA ARG A 394 -36.26 0.75 20.64
C ARG A 394 -37.51 0.08 20.06
N ILE A 395 -38.58 0.04 20.86
CA ILE A 395 -39.90 -0.49 20.45
C ILE A 395 -41.01 0.57 20.48
N ALA A 396 -40.86 1.61 21.30
CA ALA A 396 -41.75 2.78 21.37
C ALA A 396 -40.97 3.96 22.01
N PRO A 397 -41.52 5.19 22.04
CA PRO A 397 -40.88 6.31 22.72
C PRO A 397 -40.44 5.96 24.14
N ALA A 398 -39.14 6.08 24.42
CA ALA A 398 -38.52 5.72 25.70
C ALA A 398 -38.79 4.28 26.20
N ARG A 399 -39.16 3.34 25.32
CA ARG A 399 -39.32 1.91 25.63
C ARG A 399 -38.43 1.05 24.73
N TYR A 400 -37.81 0.04 25.32
CA TYR A 400 -36.79 -0.79 24.68
C TYR A 400 -37.02 -2.27 24.96
N LEU A 401 -36.61 -3.09 24.02
CA LEU A 401 -36.35 -4.51 24.24
C LEU A 401 -34.90 -4.68 24.72
N ALA A 402 -34.74 -5.23 25.92
CA ALA A 402 -33.44 -5.56 26.51
C ALA A 402 -32.79 -6.79 25.84
N PRO A 403 -31.48 -7.03 26.00
CA PRO A 403 -30.81 -8.22 25.48
C PRO A 403 -31.45 -9.54 25.87
N GLU A 404 -32.09 -9.59 27.04
CA GLU A 404 -32.77 -10.75 27.60
C GLU A 404 -34.16 -11.01 26.99
N GLY A 405 -34.70 -10.05 26.23
CA GLY A 405 -36.04 -10.10 25.66
C GLY A 405 -37.11 -9.36 26.47
N ASP A 406 -36.75 -8.74 27.60
CA ASP A 406 -37.70 -7.98 28.42
C ASP A 406 -37.99 -6.60 27.84
N GLU A 407 -39.25 -6.15 27.92
CA GLU A 407 -39.62 -4.76 27.64
C GLU A 407 -39.31 -3.87 28.86
N VAL A 408 -38.50 -2.83 28.67
CA VAL A 408 -38.04 -1.92 29.73
C VAL A 408 -38.18 -0.46 29.30
N ASP A 409 -38.43 0.44 30.24
CA ASP A 409 -38.40 1.88 29.98
C ASP A 409 -36.97 2.48 30.09
N LEU A 410 -36.81 3.73 29.64
CA LEU A 410 -35.51 4.42 29.68
C LEU A 410 -34.94 4.52 31.09
N ASP A 411 -35.77 4.77 32.11
CA ASP A 411 -35.29 4.93 33.49
C ASP A 411 -34.73 3.61 34.05
N THR A 412 -35.38 2.49 33.74
CA THR A 412 -34.90 1.14 34.03
C THR A 412 -33.59 0.85 33.30
N VAL A 413 -33.48 1.21 32.01
CA VAL A 413 -32.22 1.09 31.26
C VAL A 413 -31.11 1.90 31.93
N LEU A 414 -31.35 3.17 32.25
CA LEU A 414 -30.35 4.04 32.87
C LEU A 414 -29.95 3.55 34.27
N ALA A 415 -30.91 3.10 35.08
CA ALA A 415 -30.64 2.52 36.40
C ALA A 415 -29.77 1.27 36.30
N ARG A 416 -30.10 0.36 35.38
CA ARG A 416 -29.31 -0.84 35.10
C ARG A 416 -27.88 -0.50 34.67
N LEU A 417 -27.72 0.43 33.74
CA LEU A 417 -26.41 0.88 33.27
C LEU A 417 -25.61 1.55 34.39
N ARG A 418 -26.23 2.36 35.25
CA ARG A 418 -25.55 2.94 36.41
C ARG A 418 -25.05 1.88 37.38
N THR A 419 -25.84 0.83 37.62
CA THR A 419 -25.43 -0.31 38.45
C THR A 419 -24.24 -1.05 37.85
N LEU A 420 -24.28 -1.39 36.56
CA LEU A 420 -23.15 -2.02 35.86
C LEU A 420 -21.91 -1.11 35.85
N GLY A 421 -22.12 0.20 35.68
CA GLY A 421 -21.10 1.23 35.67
C GLY A 421 -20.31 1.33 36.97
N ARG A 422 -20.87 0.90 38.12
CA ARG A 422 -20.14 0.85 39.40
C ARG A 422 -18.94 -0.11 39.35
N ALA A 423 -19.09 -1.24 38.67
CA ALA A 423 -18.04 -2.23 38.53
C ALA A 423 -16.99 -1.83 37.47
N ALA A 424 -17.43 -1.21 36.37
CA ALA A 424 -16.53 -0.75 35.31
C ALA A 424 -17.12 0.45 34.55
N PRO A 425 -16.33 1.51 34.27
CA PRO A 425 -16.80 2.65 33.50
C PRO A 425 -17.31 2.28 32.11
N LEU A 426 -18.43 2.86 31.70
CA LEU A 426 -19.12 2.55 30.44
C LEU A 426 -19.53 3.81 29.67
N ILE A 427 -19.88 3.59 28.41
CA ILE A 427 -20.48 4.60 27.53
C ILE A 427 -21.68 4.02 26.79
N VAL A 428 -22.65 4.88 26.49
CA VAL A 428 -23.80 4.59 25.62
C VAL A 428 -23.70 5.45 24.37
N GLN A 429 -23.90 4.83 23.22
CA GLN A 429 -23.93 5.48 21.90
C GLN A 429 -25.18 5.00 21.15
N PRO A 430 -25.62 5.72 20.10
CA PRO A 430 -26.59 5.16 19.17
C PRO A 430 -26.05 3.85 18.58
N ARG A 431 -26.94 2.87 18.39
CA ARG A 431 -26.61 1.69 17.60
C ARG A 431 -26.50 2.12 16.14
N LEU A 432 -25.30 1.98 15.58
CA LEU A 432 -25.07 2.19 14.16
C LEU A 432 -25.62 1.02 13.35
N ARG A 433 -26.01 1.30 12.10
CA ARG A 433 -26.44 0.30 11.12
C ARG A 433 -25.42 0.20 10.00
N ASN A 434 -25.27 -1.00 9.45
CA ASN A 434 -24.44 -1.22 8.27
C ASN A 434 -25.05 -0.48 7.08
N HIS A 435 -24.23 0.23 6.33
CA HIS A 435 -24.60 0.76 5.03
C HIS A 435 -25.07 -0.36 4.08
N PRO A 436 -26.03 -0.10 3.16
CA PRO A 436 -26.60 -1.09 2.25
C PRO A 436 -25.59 -1.95 1.48
N GLU A 437 -24.42 -1.40 1.13
CA GLU A 437 -23.35 -2.15 0.46
C GLU A 437 -22.74 -3.31 1.29
N LEU A 438 -22.97 -3.35 2.61
CA LEU A 438 -22.46 -4.38 3.54
C LEU A 438 -23.54 -5.00 4.42
N ALA A 439 -24.77 -4.50 4.37
CA ALA A 439 -25.85 -4.94 5.26
C ALA A 439 -26.25 -6.40 5.05
N ASP A 440 -25.96 -6.98 3.88
CA ASP A 440 -26.16 -8.40 3.57
C ASP A 440 -25.17 -9.33 4.28
N LEU A 441 -24.06 -8.80 4.83
CA LEU A 441 -23.01 -9.61 5.46
C LEU A 441 -23.13 -9.79 6.96
N ALA A 442 -24.12 -9.16 7.59
CA ALA A 442 -24.34 -9.23 9.04
C ALA A 442 -25.79 -8.87 9.37
N ASP A 443 -26.38 -9.59 10.33
CA ASP A 443 -27.76 -9.34 10.76
C ASP A 443 -27.79 -8.31 11.90
N LEU A 444 -27.14 -8.63 13.02
CA LEU A 444 -27.13 -7.78 14.21
C LEU A 444 -25.86 -6.96 14.34
N SER A 445 -24.70 -7.51 13.94
CA SER A 445 -23.40 -6.92 14.19
C SER A 445 -23.01 -5.87 13.15
N LEU A 446 -22.16 -4.93 13.57
CA LEU A 446 -21.62 -3.90 12.70
C LEU A 446 -20.37 -4.43 11.98
N VAL A 447 -20.43 -4.53 10.65
CA VAL A 447 -19.28 -4.83 9.80
C VAL A 447 -18.30 -3.68 9.91
N THR A 448 -17.11 -3.96 10.42
CA THR A 448 -16.10 -2.94 10.67
C THR A 448 -15.07 -2.93 9.56
N VAL A 449 -14.77 -1.76 9.01
CA VAL A 449 -13.65 -1.58 8.08
C VAL A 449 -12.40 -1.25 8.88
N ARG A 450 -11.47 -2.20 8.97
CA ARG A 450 -10.16 -2.02 9.60
C ARG A 450 -9.18 -1.45 8.58
N VAL A 451 -8.72 -0.22 8.79
CA VAL A 451 -7.71 0.42 7.93
C VAL A 451 -6.41 0.59 8.72
N LEU A 452 -5.32 0.02 8.24
CA LEU A 452 -3.98 0.19 8.82
C LEU A 452 -3.27 1.36 8.14
N THR A 453 -2.84 2.33 8.92
CA THR A 453 -2.00 3.43 8.44
C THR A 453 -0.64 3.44 9.13
N CYS A 454 0.37 3.91 8.41
CA CYS A 454 1.72 4.08 8.93
C CYS A 454 2.29 5.42 8.44
N LEU A 455 3.06 6.11 9.28
CA LEU A 455 3.74 7.34 8.88
C LEU A 455 4.92 7.01 7.96
N ASP A 456 5.14 7.81 6.93
CA ASP A 456 6.38 7.79 6.15
C ASP A 456 7.51 8.55 6.86
N ALA A 457 8.65 8.67 6.17
CA ALA A 457 9.83 9.37 6.68
C ALA A 457 9.60 10.88 6.89
N ASP A 458 8.65 11.47 6.16
CA ASP A 458 8.26 12.88 6.29
C ASP A 458 7.14 13.07 7.33
N GLY A 459 6.74 12.00 8.02
CA GLY A 459 5.66 12.03 9.01
C GLY A 459 4.26 12.09 8.40
N ARG A 460 4.09 11.79 7.11
CA ARG A 460 2.80 11.77 6.43
C ARG A 460 2.16 10.38 6.55
N PRO A 461 0.86 10.27 6.86
CA PRO A 461 0.22 8.97 6.96
C PRO A 461 -0.03 8.35 5.58
N VAL A 462 0.17 7.03 5.51
CA VAL A 462 -0.05 6.20 4.33
C VAL A 462 -0.96 5.02 4.71
N VAL A 463 -2.02 4.79 3.93
CA VAL A 463 -2.84 3.57 4.06
C VAL A 463 -2.05 2.38 3.53
N THR A 464 -1.96 1.33 4.34
CA THR A 464 -1.13 0.14 4.03
C THR A 464 -1.92 -1.13 3.83
N HIS A 465 -3.05 -1.26 4.54
CA HIS A 465 -3.98 -2.39 4.41
C HIS A 465 -5.37 -1.89 4.76
N ALA A 466 -6.37 -2.52 4.16
CA ALA A 466 -7.74 -2.41 4.60
C ALA A 466 -8.44 -3.76 4.52
N LEU A 467 -9.29 -4.06 5.49
CA LEU A 467 -10.10 -5.27 5.48
C LEU A 467 -11.44 -5.05 6.16
N LEU A 468 -12.48 -5.73 5.66
CA LEU A 468 -13.71 -5.90 6.43
C LEU A 468 -13.47 -6.90 7.55
N ARG A 469 -14.07 -6.65 8.70
CA ARG A 469 -14.17 -7.56 9.83
C ARG A 469 -15.65 -7.86 10.06
N ILE A 470 -16.03 -9.10 9.77
CA ILE A 470 -17.39 -9.62 9.95
C ILE A 470 -17.36 -10.50 11.19
N LEU A 471 -18.11 -10.10 12.22
CA LEU A 471 -18.02 -10.69 13.55
C LEU A 471 -19.17 -11.67 13.78
N SER A 472 -19.18 -12.81 13.06
CA SER A 472 -20.21 -13.86 13.21
C SER A 472 -20.39 -14.33 14.66
N LYS A 473 -19.35 -14.25 15.49
CA LYS A 473 -19.44 -14.51 16.93
C LYS A 473 -20.41 -13.59 17.70
N LEU A 474 -20.76 -12.43 17.15
CA LEU A 474 -21.74 -11.49 17.71
C LEU A 474 -23.15 -11.70 17.13
N GLU A 475 -23.30 -12.59 16.14
CA GLU A 475 -24.58 -12.98 15.57
C GLU A 475 -25.15 -14.11 16.42
N THR A 476 -26.13 -13.79 17.27
CA THR A 476 -26.70 -14.73 18.25
C THR A 476 -27.39 -15.90 17.53
N GLY A 477 -28.07 -15.64 16.42
CA GLY A 477 -28.79 -16.62 15.61
C GLY A 477 -27.92 -17.46 14.66
N TRP A 478 -26.63 -17.18 14.52
CA TRP A 478 -25.75 -17.94 13.63
C TRP A 478 -25.04 -19.09 14.36
N ASP A 479 -24.92 -20.24 13.71
CA ASP A 479 -24.23 -21.43 14.20
C ASP A 479 -22.70 -21.26 14.22
N ARG A 480 -22.16 -20.49 13.27
CA ARG A 480 -20.73 -20.18 13.17
C ARG A 480 -20.35 -19.00 14.05
N LYS A 481 -19.27 -19.16 14.81
CA LYS A 481 -18.74 -18.13 15.74
C LYS A 481 -17.34 -17.65 15.33
N ASP A 482 -17.04 -17.68 14.04
CA ASP A 482 -15.80 -17.18 13.44
C ASP A 482 -15.78 -15.64 13.45
N GLU A 483 -14.59 -15.06 13.31
CA GLU A 483 -14.42 -13.72 12.75
C GLU A 483 -13.86 -13.87 11.34
N TYR A 484 -14.53 -13.26 10.37
CA TYR A 484 -14.11 -13.29 8.98
C TYR A 484 -13.47 -11.96 8.57
N GLY A 485 -12.34 -12.08 7.88
CA GLY A 485 -11.62 -10.97 7.29
C GLY A 485 -11.73 -11.00 5.77
N VAL A 486 -12.00 -9.85 5.16
CA VAL A 486 -12.09 -9.72 3.69
C VAL A 486 -11.13 -8.60 3.26
N PRO A 487 -10.10 -8.86 2.43
CA PRO A 487 -9.17 -7.81 2.04
C PRO A 487 -9.86 -6.83 1.11
N ILE A 488 -9.51 -5.55 1.23
CA ILE A 488 -9.97 -4.47 0.34
C ILE A 488 -8.77 -4.03 -0.49
N ASP A 489 -8.87 -4.10 -1.81
CA ASP A 489 -7.87 -3.51 -2.69
C ASP A 489 -7.83 -1.99 -2.44
N LEU A 490 -6.64 -1.48 -2.16
CA LEU A 490 -6.46 -0.09 -1.74
C LEU A 490 -6.71 0.91 -2.87
N ASP A 491 -6.59 0.47 -4.12
CA ASP A 491 -6.67 1.34 -5.29
C ASP A 491 -8.12 1.55 -5.72
N ASP A 492 -8.94 0.49 -5.72
CA ASP A 492 -10.33 0.54 -6.23
C ASP A 492 -11.42 0.12 -5.23
N GLY A 493 -11.06 -0.32 -4.03
CA GLY A 493 -12.03 -0.73 -3.01
C GLY A 493 -12.64 -2.11 -3.24
N ARG A 494 -12.06 -2.93 -4.13
CA ARG A 494 -12.55 -4.28 -4.42
C ARG A 494 -12.27 -5.26 -3.30
N LEU A 495 -13.28 -6.05 -2.96
CA LEU A 495 -13.19 -7.12 -1.98
C LEU A 495 -12.53 -8.37 -2.58
N GLY A 496 -11.58 -8.97 -1.86
CA GLY A 496 -11.05 -10.28 -2.19
C GLY A 496 -11.78 -11.42 -1.48
N ALA A 497 -11.18 -12.62 -1.50
CA ALA A 497 -11.73 -13.78 -0.81
C ALA A 497 -11.67 -13.65 0.72
N MET A 498 -12.74 -14.11 1.37
CA MET A 498 -12.89 -14.11 2.82
C MET A 498 -12.04 -15.18 3.49
N ALA A 499 -11.55 -14.89 4.71
CA ALA A 499 -10.78 -15.81 5.53
C ALA A 499 -11.23 -15.81 6.99
N SER A 500 -11.36 -16.99 7.58
CA SER A 500 -11.68 -17.15 9.01
C SER A 500 -10.46 -16.92 9.91
N ASP A 501 -10.67 -16.40 11.12
CA ASP A 501 -9.68 -16.29 12.20
C ASP A 501 -9.41 -17.60 12.95
N ARG A 502 -10.09 -18.70 12.59
CA ARG A 502 -9.96 -20.01 13.25
C ARG A 502 -8.93 -20.92 12.58
N LEU A 503 -8.14 -21.61 13.40
CA LEU A 503 -7.17 -22.61 12.94
C LEU A 503 -7.82 -23.79 12.21
N SER A 504 -9.00 -24.23 12.65
CA SER A 504 -9.75 -25.31 11.99
C SER A 504 -10.15 -24.97 10.55
N SER A 505 -10.27 -23.68 10.24
CA SER A 505 -10.57 -23.15 8.91
C SER A 505 -9.35 -22.47 8.28
N CYS A 506 -8.13 -22.74 8.76
CA CYS A 506 -6.93 -22.01 8.33
C CYS A 506 -6.65 -22.12 6.83
N ALA A 507 -7.01 -23.24 6.21
CA ALA A 507 -6.80 -23.51 4.78
C ALA A 507 -7.96 -23.04 3.88
N LEU A 508 -9.10 -22.65 4.44
CA LEU A 508 -10.31 -22.30 3.68
C LEU A 508 -10.30 -20.83 3.28
N ARG A 509 -10.85 -20.56 2.09
CA ARG A 509 -11.19 -19.23 1.58
C ARG A 509 -12.58 -19.28 0.98
N PHE A 510 -13.32 -18.20 1.14
CA PHE A 510 -14.72 -18.15 0.73
C PHE A 510 -14.94 -16.96 -0.21
N SER A 511 -15.47 -17.23 -1.39
CA SER A 511 -15.94 -16.19 -2.32
C SER A 511 -17.32 -15.65 -1.94
N HIS A 512 -18.08 -16.42 -1.16
CA HIS A 512 -19.40 -16.09 -0.63
C HIS A 512 -19.39 -16.17 0.90
N HIS A 513 -20.28 -15.44 1.56
CA HIS A 513 -20.38 -15.48 3.01
C HIS A 513 -20.92 -16.85 3.45
N PRO A 514 -20.23 -17.57 4.35
CA PRO A 514 -20.54 -18.98 4.62
C PRO A 514 -21.81 -19.24 5.43
N VAL A 515 -22.47 -18.19 5.93
CA VAL A 515 -23.77 -18.29 6.63
C VAL A 515 -24.90 -17.74 5.75
N THR A 516 -24.84 -16.45 5.38
CA THR A 516 -25.85 -15.80 4.54
C THR A 516 -25.88 -16.25 3.07
N GLY A 517 -24.76 -16.74 2.53
CA GLY A 517 -24.64 -17.14 1.12
C GLY A 517 -24.33 -16.00 0.15
N ASP A 518 -24.30 -14.74 0.60
CA ASP A 518 -24.08 -13.58 -0.27
C ASP A 518 -22.68 -13.55 -0.89
N ALA A 519 -22.60 -13.10 -2.14
CA ALA A 519 -21.33 -12.96 -2.84
C ALA A 519 -20.45 -11.91 -2.15
N VAL A 520 -19.18 -12.22 -1.92
CA VAL A 520 -18.22 -11.32 -1.25
C VAL A 520 -17.10 -10.90 -2.19
N GLU A 521 -16.39 -11.88 -2.75
CA GLU A 521 -15.23 -11.65 -3.60
C GLU A 521 -15.64 -10.96 -4.91
N GLY A 522 -14.89 -9.92 -5.29
CA GLY A 522 -15.11 -9.15 -6.51
C GLY A 522 -16.03 -7.94 -6.35
N ARG A 523 -16.83 -7.84 -5.27
CA ARG A 523 -17.65 -6.66 -4.96
C ARG A 523 -16.76 -5.43 -4.80
N VAL A 524 -17.23 -4.26 -5.24
CA VAL A 524 -16.50 -2.99 -5.15
C VAL A 524 -17.23 -2.09 -4.18
N LEU A 525 -16.54 -1.65 -3.12
CA LEU A 525 -17.09 -0.71 -2.16
C LEU A 525 -16.97 0.72 -2.69
N LYS A 526 -18.08 1.30 -3.15
CA LYS A 526 -18.13 2.68 -3.66
C LYS A 526 -17.73 3.69 -2.60
N THR A 527 -17.98 3.37 -1.33
CA THR A 527 -17.67 4.22 -0.17
C THR A 527 -16.18 4.16 0.23
N TRP A 528 -15.36 3.29 -0.40
CA TRP A 528 -13.94 3.12 -0.06
C TRP A 528 -13.11 4.43 -0.06
N PRO A 529 -13.22 5.33 -1.07
CA PRO A 529 -12.44 6.58 -1.07
C PRO A 529 -12.69 7.44 0.18
N ALA A 530 -13.94 7.55 0.63
CA ALA A 530 -14.30 8.30 1.83
C ALA A 530 -13.73 7.66 3.10
N ILE A 531 -13.76 6.33 3.20
CA ILE A 531 -13.17 5.58 4.33
C ILE A 531 -11.65 5.78 4.39
N SER A 532 -10.97 5.68 3.25
CA SER A 532 -9.51 5.89 3.15
C SER A 532 -9.12 7.30 3.56
N GLN A 533 -9.86 8.32 3.07
CA GLN A 533 -9.64 9.72 3.43
C GLN A 533 -9.85 9.97 4.92
N LEU A 534 -10.91 9.37 5.53
CA LEU A 534 -11.16 9.49 6.96
C LEU A 534 -10.02 8.87 7.79
N ALA A 535 -9.51 7.70 7.41
CA ALA A 535 -8.38 7.07 8.09
C ALA A 535 -7.11 7.92 8.02
N LEU A 536 -6.83 8.54 6.87
CA LEU A 536 -5.71 9.46 6.70
C LEU A 536 -5.88 10.73 7.55
N ALA A 537 -7.08 11.33 7.55
CA ALA A 537 -7.39 12.50 8.37
C ALA A 537 -7.24 12.19 9.87
N ALA A 538 -7.75 11.04 10.31
CA ALA A 538 -7.55 10.54 11.67
C ALA A 538 -6.06 10.40 11.99
N HIS A 539 -5.28 9.79 11.13
CA HIS A 539 -3.86 9.61 11.42
C HIS A 539 -3.07 10.93 11.43
N ARG A 540 -3.48 11.95 10.66
CA ARG A 540 -2.89 13.30 10.80
C ARG A 540 -3.15 13.89 12.19
N ALA A 541 -4.39 13.79 12.68
CA ALA A 541 -4.77 14.21 14.04
C ALA A 541 -4.01 13.46 15.15
N PHE A 542 -3.54 12.24 14.86
CA PHE A 542 -2.77 11.42 15.80
C PHE A 542 -1.36 11.09 15.28
N SER A 543 -0.69 12.07 14.67
CA SER A 543 0.62 11.92 14.01
C SER A 543 1.81 11.63 14.94
N HIS A 544 1.60 11.61 16.26
CA HIS A 544 2.54 11.06 17.24
C HIS A 544 2.50 9.52 17.29
N ARG A 545 1.47 8.87 16.74
CA ARG A 545 1.42 7.40 16.63
C ARG A 545 1.97 7.00 15.26
N ILE A 546 2.91 6.07 15.22
CA ILE A 546 3.59 5.68 13.99
C ILE A 546 2.73 4.74 13.15
N VAL A 547 2.13 3.72 13.78
CA VAL A 547 1.28 2.72 13.12
C VAL A 547 -0.03 2.60 13.88
N VAL A 548 -1.16 2.78 13.19
CA VAL A 548 -2.48 2.70 13.80
C VAL A 548 -3.41 1.82 12.95
N GLY A 549 -4.19 0.97 13.60
CA GLY A 549 -5.33 0.30 12.99
C GLY A 549 -6.62 1.03 13.33
N TRP A 550 -7.24 1.70 12.37
CA TRP A 550 -8.52 2.39 12.54
C TRP A 550 -9.67 1.44 12.32
N ASP A 551 -10.64 1.44 13.21
CA ASP A 551 -11.91 0.74 13.04
C ASP A 551 -12.93 1.79 12.62
N ILE A 552 -13.42 1.66 11.39
CA ILE A 552 -14.37 2.60 10.78
C ILE A 552 -15.67 1.84 10.49
N ALA A 553 -16.79 2.42 10.85
CA ALA A 553 -18.10 1.94 10.40
C ALA A 553 -18.51 2.66 9.13
N MET A 554 -19.13 1.91 8.23
CA MET A 554 -19.78 2.46 7.05
C MET A 554 -21.28 2.56 7.36
N THR A 555 -21.81 3.77 7.44
CA THR A 555 -23.22 4.04 7.71
C THR A 555 -23.84 4.84 6.57
N ASP A 556 -25.17 4.96 6.58
CA ASP A 556 -25.93 5.72 5.56
C ASP A 556 -25.60 7.21 5.55
N GLU A 557 -25.11 7.75 6.67
CA GLU A 557 -24.71 9.16 6.82
C GLU A 557 -23.23 9.37 6.47
N GLY A 558 -22.50 8.31 6.09
CA GLY A 558 -21.08 8.33 5.76
C GLY A 558 -20.21 7.56 6.75
N PRO A 559 -18.89 7.49 6.52
CA PRO A 559 -17.99 6.74 7.38
C PRO A 559 -17.78 7.42 8.74
N VAL A 560 -17.77 6.64 9.82
CA VAL A 560 -17.54 7.13 11.20
C VAL A 560 -16.44 6.34 11.91
N LEU A 561 -15.56 7.03 12.64
CA LEU A 561 -14.47 6.41 13.41
C LEU A 561 -15.02 5.78 14.70
N LEU A 562 -14.73 4.50 14.91
CA LEU A 562 -15.14 3.76 16.11
C LEU A 562 -14.04 3.73 17.17
N GLU A 563 -12.80 3.46 16.76
CA GLU A 563 -11.61 3.40 17.62
C GLU A 563 -10.30 3.43 16.82
N GLY A 564 -9.20 3.83 17.48
CA GLY A 564 -7.83 3.73 16.96
C GLY A 564 -7.00 2.72 17.76
N ASN A 565 -6.43 1.73 17.08
CA ASN A 565 -5.70 0.62 17.69
C ASN A 565 -4.18 0.75 17.51
N VAL A 566 -3.47 1.16 18.57
CA VAL A 566 -1.99 1.28 18.60
C VAL A 566 -1.24 -0.02 18.95
N ASN A 567 -1.94 -1.05 19.41
CA ASN A 567 -1.40 -2.41 19.55
C ASN A 567 -2.19 -3.37 18.67
N LEU A 568 -2.29 -3.03 17.38
CA LEU A 568 -3.09 -3.74 16.39
C LEU A 568 -2.65 -5.20 16.20
N ASP A 569 -3.55 -6.03 15.67
CA ASP A 569 -3.17 -7.39 15.25
C ASP A 569 -2.60 -7.36 13.83
N ILE A 570 -1.33 -7.75 13.69
CA ILE A 570 -0.66 -7.80 12.40
C ILE A 570 -0.86 -9.15 11.69
N MET A 571 -1.24 -10.19 12.44
CA MET A 571 -1.32 -11.54 11.90
C MET A 571 -2.53 -11.67 10.98
N PHE A 572 -3.68 -11.11 11.37
CA PHE A 572 -4.91 -11.24 10.60
C PHE A 572 -4.87 -10.53 9.24
N PRO A 573 -4.40 -9.26 9.11
CA PRO A 573 -4.20 -8.64 7.79
C PRO A 573 -3.31 -9.48 6.87
N GLN A 574 -2.15 -9.95 7.35
CA GLN A 574 -1.24 -10.79 6.57
C GLN A 574 -1.91 -12.09 6.10
N ARG A 575 -2.75 -12.69 6.95
CA ARG A 575 -3.53 -13.89 6.63
C ARG A 575 -4.55 -13.59 5.55
N VAL A 576 -5.33 -12.54 5.73
CA VAL A 576 -6.42 -12.17 4.82
C VAL A 576 -5.87 -11.87 3.42
N TYR A 577 -4.75 -11.15 3.33
CA TYR A 577 -4.06 -10.85 2.07
C TYR A 577 -3.17 -11.98 1.53
N ARG A 578 -2.90 -13.03 2.32
CA ARG A 578 -1.90 -14.08 2.01
C ARG A 578 -0.52 -13.49 1.66
N GLN A 579 -0.13 -12.44 2.37
CA GLN A 579 1.07 -11.69 2.09
C GLN A 579 1.72 -11.22 3.39
N GLY A 580 3.02 -11.43 3.53
CA GLY A 580 3.79 -10.92 4.67
C GLY A 580 3.94 -9.41 4.59
N ILE A 581 4.02 -8.73 5.75
CA ILE A 581 4.16 -7.27 5.82
C ILE A 581 5.33 -6.76 4.98
N GLY A 582 6.44 -7.50 4.91
CA GLY A 582 7.62 -7.12 4.09
C GLY A 582 7.36 -7.01 2.60
N ARG A 583 6.24 -7.56 2.10
CA ARG A 583 5.79 -7.46 0.70
C ARG A 583 4.61 -6.51 0.50
N SER A 584 4.13 -5.90 1.57
CA SER A 584 3.02 -4.94 1.57
C SER A 584 3.53 -3.49 1.56
N PRO A 585 2.65 -2.49 1.33
CA PRO A 585 3.02 -1.08 1.50
C PRO A 585 3.54 -0.72 2.90
N LEU A 586 3.21 -1.52 3.94
CA LEU A 586 3.73 -1.30 5.28
C LEU A 586 5.23 -1.67 5.41
N GLY A 587 5.75 -2.56 4.56
CA GLY A 587 7.12 -3.08 4.67
C GLY A 587 8.19 -1.99 4.68
N PRO A 588 8.27 -1.13 3.64
CA PRO A 588 9.25 -0.03 3.59
C PRO A 588 9.07 1.00 4.70
N LEU A 589 7.82 1.34 5.04
CA LEU A 589 7.51 2.31 6.10
C LEU A 589 7.96 1.78 7.47
N LEU A 590 7.65 0.52 7.76
CA LEU A 590 8.06 -0.12 8.99
C LEU A 590 9.58 -0.27 9.06
N GLN A 591 10.25 -0.62 7.96
CA GLN A 591 11.72 -0.69 7.93
C GLN A 591 12.36 0.65 8.31
N HIS A 592 11.84 1.77 7.82
CA HIS A 592 12.33 3.10 8.17
C HIS A 592 12.24 3.36 9.69
N HIS A 593 11.09 3.05 10.30
CA HIS A 593 10.89 3.23 11.74
C HIS A 593 11.69 2.24 12.58
N LEU A 594 11.86 1.00 12.10
CA LEU A 594 12.72 0.00 12.73
C LEU A 594 14.19 0.42 12.72
N ALA A 595 14.68 0.98 11.61
CA ALA A 595 16.06 1.47 11.54
C ALA A 595 16.28 2.63 12.53
N THR A 596 15.27 3.49 12.71
CA THR A 596 15.31 4.54 13.73
C THR A 596 15.29 3.96 15.15
N LEU A 597 14.47 2.95 15.38
CA LEU A 597 14.42 2.25 16.65
C LEU A 597 15.75 1.55 16.97
N ALA A 598 16.37 0.88 16.00
CA ALA A 598 17.66 0.22 16.14
C ALA A 598 18.75 1.22 16.57
N ARG A 599 18.83 2.38 15.89
CA ARG A 599 19.76 3.46 16.28
C ARG A 599 19.52 3.99 17.68
N ASN A 600 18.27 4.11 18.11
CA ASN A 600 17.94 4.58 19.47
C ASN A 600 18.30 3.58 20.57
N HIS A 601 18.60 2.33 20.20
CA HIS A 601 18.90 1.22 21.11
C HIS A 601 20.27 0.59 20.84
N ASP A 602 21.14 1.27 20.07
CA ASP A 602 22.49 0.81 19.73
C ASP A 602 22.53 -0.62 19.17
N VAL A 603 21.57 -0.95 18.29
CA VAL A 603 21.52 -2.22 17.56
C VAL A 603 22.11 -2.03 16.17
N ASP A 604 23.21 -2.73 15.89
CA ASP A 604 23.98 -2.69 14.63
C ASP A 604 23.21 -3.17 13.40
#